data_AF-A0A097IFM0-F1
#
_entry.id   AF-A0A097IFM0-F1
#
_cell.length_a   1.000
_cell.length_b   1.000
_cell.length_c   1.000
_cell.angle_alpha   90.00
_cell.angle_beta   90.00
_cell.angle_gamma   90.00
#
_symmetry.space_group_name_H-M   'P 1'
#
loop_
_entity.id
_entity.type
_entity.pdbx_description
1 polymer ?
#
loop_
_entity_poly.entity_id
_entity_poly.type
_entity_poly.pdbx_seq_one_letter_code
_entity_poly.pdbx_strand_id
1 'polypeptide(L)' 'MNAPTRRTSQTSNSTKFSKPRPGQVAAAKLIIKRNQEGKGRVEITPRIKYLSEF' A
#
# COMPACT_ATOMS: atom_id res chain seq x y z
N MET A 1 -43.42 6.26 -18.84
CA MET A 1 -42.09 6.07 -19.46
C MET A 1 -41.06 6.21 -18.33
N ASN A 2 -40.47 5.10 -17.87
CA ASN A 2 -39.52 5.13 -16.74
C ASN A 2 -38.12 4.83 -17.27
N ALA A 3 -37.20 5.78 -17.13
CA ALA A 3 -35.80 5.63 -17.53
C ALA A 3 -35.06 4.69 -16.57
N PRO A 4 -34.21 3.76 -17.05
CA PRO A 4 -33.36 2.98 -16.17
C PRO A 4 -32.21 3.85 -15.64
N THR A 5 -32.22 4.15 -14.34
CA THR A 5 -31.09 4.76 -13.63
C THR A 5 -29.88 3.83 -13.72
N ARG A 6 -28.88 4.24 -14.50
CA ARG A 6 -27.61 3.53 -14.67
C ARG A 6 -26.90 3.46 -13.31
N ARG A 7 -26.97 2.31 -12.63
CA ARG A 7 -26.14 2.01 -11.46
C ARG A 7 -24.68 2.07 -11.90
N THR A 8 -23.99 3.15 -11.56
CA THR A 8 -22.53 3.21 -11.60
C THR A 8 -22.02 2.18 -10.61
N SER A 9 -21.58 1.04 -11.14
CA SER A 9 -20.87 0.03 -10.37
C SER A 9 -19.71 0.71 -9.66
N GLN A 10 -19.81 0.86 -8.34
CA GLN A 10 -18.65 1.09 -7.48
C GLN A 10 -17.72 -0.09 -7.71
N THR A 11 -16.74 0.09 -8.58
CA THR A 11 -15.57 -0.78 -8.65
C THR A 11 -14.89 -0.65 -7.31
N SER A 12 -15.13 -1.63 -6.45
CA SER A 12 -14.40 -1.82 -5.22
C SER A 12 -12.93 -2.01 -5.61
N ASN A 13 -12.13 -0.94 -5.43
CA ASN A 13 -10.68 -0.98 -5.54
C ASN A 13 -10.14 -1.84 -4.39
N SER A 14 -10.39 -3.14 -4.46
CA SER A 14 -9.68 -4.13 -3.67
C SER A 14 -8.28 -4.22 -4.26
N THR A 15 -7.37 -3.41 -3.71
CA THR A 15 -5.95 -3.47 -4.04
C THR A 15 -5.46 -4.85 -3.62
N LYS A 16 -5.57 -5.84 -4.51
CA LYS A 16 -5.00 -7.17 -4.31
C LYS A 16 -3.49 -6.98 -4.27
N PHE A 17 -2.97 -6.84 -3.07
CA PHE A 17 -1.55 -6.77 -2.83
C PHE A 17 -0.95 -8.13 -3.20
N SER A 18 -0.34 -8.21 -4.39
CA SER A 18 0.41 -9.38 -4.82
C SER A 18 1.54 -9.69 -3.82
N LYS A 19 1.97 -10.96 -3.76
CA LYS A 19 3.11 -11.37 -2.93
C LYS A 19 4.30 -10.43 -3.23
N PRO A 20 4.85 -9.75 -2.22
CA PRO A 20 5.90 -8.78 -2.45
C PRO A 20 7.21 -9.46 -2.81
N ARG A 21 7.99 -8.78 -3.65
CA ARG A 21 9.31 -9.26 -4.05
C ARG A 21 10.31 -9.05 -2.89
N PRO A 22 11.33 -9.89 -2.74
CA PRO A 22 12.33 -9.75 -1.67
C PRO A 22 12.95 -8.35 -1.57
N GLY A 23 13.24 -7.71 -2.72
CA GLY A 23 13.77 -6.35 -2.74
C GLY A 23 12.81 -5.30 -2.17
N GLN A 24 11.49 -5.48 -2.31
CA GLN A 24 10.49 -4.58 -1.74
C GLN A 24 10.42 -4.70 -0.22
N VAL A 25 10.52 -5.93 0.29
CA VAL A 25 10.58 -6.21 1.73
C VAL A 25 11.86 -5.61 2.33
N ALA A 26 13.00 -5.84 1.69
CA ALA A 26 14.29 -5.29 2.14
C ALA A 26 14.28 -3.75 2.16
N ALA A 27 13.77 -3.13 1.09
CA ALA A 27 13.63 -1.67 1.02
C ALA A 27 12.70 -1.13 2.12
N ALA A 28 11.54 -1.76 2.34
CA ALA A 28 10.61 -1.35 3.39
C ALA A 28 11.24 -1.43 4.80
N LYS A 29 11.95 -2.53 5.10
CA LYS A 29 12.68 -2.69 6.36
C LYS A 29 13.76 -1.61 6.53
N LEU A 30 14.51 -1.29 5.47
CA LEU A 30 15.54 -0.26 5.50
C LEU A 30 14.95 1.13 5.73
N ILE A 31 13.85 1.46 5.05
CA ILE A 31 13.14 2.73 5.22
C ILE A 31 12.69 2.90 6.67
N ILE A 32 12.04 1.90 7.26
CA ILE A 32 11.60 1.96 8.67
C ILE A 32 12.78 2.10 9.62
N LYS A 33 13.86 1.32 9.43
CA LYS A 33 15.07 1.44 10.26
C LYS A 33 15.67 2.84 10.21
N ARG A 34 15.85 3.41 9.00
CA ARG A 34 16.39 4.77 8.85
C ARG A 34 15.47 5.82 9.43
N ASN A 35 14.16 5.64 9.33
CA ASN A 35 13.19 6.52 9.98
C ASN A 35 13.32 6.51 11.50
N GLN A 36 13.49 5.33 12.12
CA GLN A 36 13.73 5.19 13.56
C GLN A 36 15.06 5.83 14.00
N GLU A 37 16.09 5.78 13.15
CA GLU A 37 17.36 6.50 13.37
C GLU A 37 17.25 8.03 13.21
N GLY A 38 16.08 8.57 12.86
CA GLY A 38 15.89 10.00 12.56
C GLY A 38 16.51 10.44 11.22
N LYS A 39 16.94 9.48 10.39
CA LYS A 39 17.58 9.71 9.08
C LYS A 39 16.62 9.52 7.90
N GLY A 40 15.38 9.09 8.18
CA GLY A 40 14.32 8.97 7.19
C GLY A 40 13.59 10.30 7.02
N ARG A 41 13.49 10.79 5.78
CA ARG A 41 12.66 11.95 5.41
C ARG A 41 11.38 11.54 4.69
N VAL A 42 10.93 10.31 4.91
CA VAL A 42 9.80 9.70 4.21
C VAL A 42 8.75 9.25 5.21
N GLU A 43 7.50 9.54 4.89
CA GLU A 43 6.36 9.07 5.67
C GLU A 43 6.21 7.55 5.56
N ILE A 44 6.03 6.89 6.72
CA ILE A 44 5.80 5.45 6.75
C ILE A 44 4.33 5.17 6.43
N THR A 45 4.06 4.93 5.15
CA THR A 45 2.71 4.57 4.68
C THR A 45 2.28 3.18 5.15
N PRO A 46 0.97 2.88 5.19
CA PRO A 46 0.46 1.55 5.52
C PRO A 46 1.05 0.43 4.63
N ARG A 47 1.34 0.73 3.35
CA ARG A 47 1.98 -0.22 2.44
C ARG A 47 3.42 -0.54 2.85
N ILE A 48 4.21 0.46 3.25
CA ILE A 48 5.57 0.25 3.73
C ILE A 48 5.56 -0.60 5.01
N LYS A 49 4.64 -0.30 5.93
CA LYS A 49 4.47 -1.08 7.16
C LYS A 49 4.14 -2.54 6.85
N TYR A 50 3.12 -2.77 6.03
CA TYR A 50 2.74 -4.11 5.57
C TYR A 50 3.90 -4.87 4.92
N LEU A 51 4.68 -4.23 4.05
CA LEU A 51 5.83 -4.86 3.39
C LEU A 51 6.96 -5.22 4.35
N SER A 52 7.09 -4.53 5.49
CA SER A 52 8.13 -4.81 6.48
C SER A 52 7.83 -6.00 7.38
N GLU A 53 6.56 -6.41 7.45
CA GLU A 53 6.05 -7.51 8.28
C GLU A 53 6.13 -8.88 7.58
N PHE A 54 6.62 -8.91 6.32
CA PHE A 54 7.01 -10.15 5.61
C PHE A 54 8.37 -10.67 6.09
#